data_AF-A0A4R5P144-F1
#
_entry.id   AF-A0A4R5P144-F1
#
_cell.length_a   1.000
_cell.length_b   1.000
_cell.length_c   1.000
_cell.angle_alpha   90.00
_cell.angle_beta   90.00
_cell.angle_gamma   90.00
#
_symmetry.space_group_name_H-M   'P 1'
#
loop_
_entity.id
_entity.type
_entity.pdbx_description
1 polymer ?
#
loop_
_entity_poly.entity_id
_entity_poly.type
_entity_poly.pdbx_seq_one_letter_code
_entity_poly.pdbx_strand_id
1 'polypeptide(L)'
;MIMNNLCKVMPLLLVGLTACNKHSLGMESESVSSRTRNASNRNSPILHLNSNYNDYLDPRTDNDYLDPKTDITFKKIFKTDKEVTASFLNSILELEGDDTIEIENFEDTENIASGREPKVTYFDILVKDKKGKHYIIEMQLAYEKHFKKRVTYYAADKYSEQLRKGGSYKLLKKVVCLTISGHKLFKDDLEQFGTIIHKKAYRREHLILDRETHQHDLEDLSWVFIEIPKFDKNIDDLEDNEERWCSFLRGDVKKESDSDKVSGHNMSIKKAIDQLRRSNYTEEQMNAYRRDIISIANESVTEQEKQEHWKKEGIKEGIKEGEEKAKKEFDQKNRERKRRKIEKELKKGLEKNKSIDVIRNKIKSELKDEFSDDNEEETENMIHAEIEKIEAIEGINVNRQHDISREIRSHG
;
A
#
# COMPACT_ATOMS: atom_id res chain seq x y z
N MET A 1 28.32 23.76 27.88
CA MET A 1 28.93 22.60 28.58
C MET A 1 27.88 21.51 28.58
N ILE A 2 27.83 20.55 27.67
CA ILE A 2 28.82 19.54 27.23
C ILE A 2 28.55 19.27 25.72
N MET A 3 29.30 19.85 24.78
CA MET A 3 30.36 19.27 23.92
C MET A 3 30.23 17.81 23.43
N ASN A 4 30.07 17.71 22.09
CA ASN A 4 30.83 16.92 21.12
C ASN A 4 30.79 15.38 21.15
N ASN A 5 30.27 14.77 20.07
CA ASN A 5 31.07 14.09 19.04
C ASN A 5 30.16 13.33 18.05
N LEU A 6 30.23 13.64 16.75
CA LEU A 6 30.32 12.70 15.62
C LEU A 6 30.09 13.41 14.27
N CYS A 7 31.18 14.00 13.75
CA CYS A 7 31.40 14.21 12.32
C CYS A 7 32.52 13.25 11.87
N LYS A 8 32.56 12.95 10.56
CA LYS A 8 33.41 12.00 9.79
C LYS A 8 32.67 10.66 9.61
N VAL A 9 32.28 10.21 8.41
CA VAL A 9 33.05 10.07 7.17
C VAL A 9 32.11 10.04 5.94
N MET A 10 32.34 10.89 4.95
CA MET A 10 32.00 10.69 3.53
C MET A 10 33.31 10.48 2.76
N PRO A 11 33.30 9.75 1.64
CA PRO A 11 34.14 10.11 0.51
C PRO A 11 33.29 10.55 -0.69
N LEU A 12 33.65 11.73 -1.20
CA LEU A 12 33.35 12.18 -2.55
C LEU A 12 33.81 11.15 -3.59
N LEU A 13 32.99 10.94 -4.62
CA LEU A 13 33.48 10.54 -5.94
C LEU A 13 32.71 11.34 -7.00
N LEU A 14 33.25 12.52 -7.30
CA LEU A 14 32.93 13.31 -8.48
C LEU A 14 34.14 13.18 -9.42
N VAL A 15 34.02 12.40 -10.48
CA VAL A 15 34.92 12.50 -11.65
C VAL A 15 34.02 12.45 -12.89
N GLY A 16 33.84 13.60 -13.52
CA GLY A 16 33.37 13.66 -14.89
C GLY A 16 34.50 13.28 -15.84
N LEU A 17 34.19 12.52 -16.88
CA LEU A 17 34.97 12.46 -18.10
C LEU A 17 34.04 12.17 -19.28
N THR A 18 33.87 13.21 -20.08
CA THR A 18 33.50 13.17 -21.48
C THR A 18 34.43 12.23 -22.26
N ALA A 19 33.87 11.25 -22.96
CA ALA A 19 34.52 10.61 -24.10
C ALA A 19 33.46 10.17 -25.11
N CYS A 20 33.32 11.02 -26.13
CA CYS A 20 32.76 10.69 -27.43
C CYS A 20 33.49 9.49 -28.01
N ASN A 21 32.77 8.44 -28.43
CA ASN A 21 33.30 7.56 -29.46
C ASN A 21 32.18 7.11 -30.42
N LYS A 22 32.26 7.69 -31.63
CA LYS A 22 31.74 7.13 -32.87
C LYS A 22 32.31 5.72 -33.02
N HIS A 23 31.45 4.73 -33.21
CA HIS A 23 31.69 3.76 -34.27
C HIS A 23 30.35 3.27 -34.81
N SER A 24 30.15 3.63 -36.07
CA SER A 24 29.06 3.23 -36.95
C SER A 24 29.36 1.83 -37.48
N LEU A 25 28.47 0.88 -37.21
CA LEU A 25 28.20 -0.32 -37.99
C LEU A 25 26.68 -0.51 -37.82
N GLY A 26 25.82 -0.16 -38.77
CA GLY A 26 25.85 -0.60 -40.16
C GLY A 26 25.08 -1.92 -40.29
N MET A 27 23.79 -1.96 -39.93
CA MET A 27 22.86 -2.97 -40.42
C MET A 27 21.49 -2.33 -40.68
N GLU A 28 20.92 -2.78 -41.78
CA GLU A 28 19.91 -2.12 -42.60
C GLU A 28 18.51 -2.14 -42.01
N SER A 29 17.69 -1.27 -42.60
CA SER A 29 16.26 -1.09 -42.42
C SER A 29 15.44 -2.37 -42.58
N GLU A 30 14.64 -2.70 -41.56
CA GLU A 30 13.38 -3.42 -41.76
C GLU A 30 12.25 -2.75 -40.98
N SER A 31 11.22 -2.38 -41.73
CA SER A 31 9.96 -1.81 -41.29
C SER A 31 9.21 -2.76 -40.35
N VAL A 32 8.98 -2.37 -39.10
CA VAL A 32 8.09 -3.09 -38.18
C VAL A 32 6.65 -2.58 -38.39
N SER A 33 6.05 -2.95 -39.52
CA SER A 33 4.61 -2.75 -39.82
C SER A 33 3.84 -4.08 -39.93
N SER A 34 4.24 -5.11 -39.17
CA SER A 34 3.66 -6.46 -39.31
C SER A 34 3.58 -7.27 -38.00
N ARG A 35 3.31 -6.62 -36.85
CA ARG A 35 3.03 -7.33 -35.57
C ARG A 35 1.63 -7.12 -35.00
N THR A 36 0.66 -6.70 -35.82
CA THR A 36 -0.76 -6.50 -35.43
C THR A 36 -1.73 -7.50 -36.08
N ARG A 37 -1.31 -8.74 -36.37
CA ARG A 37 -2.23 -9.82 -36.77
C ARG A 37 -1.74 -11.15 -36.23
N ASN A 38 -2.15 -11.50 -35.01
CA ASN A 38 -2.35 -12.88 -34.51
C ASN A 38 -2.59 -12.90 -32.98
N ALA A 39 -3.55 -12.11 -32.49
CA ALA A 39 -4.08 -12.22 -31.13
C ALA A 39 -5.56 -12.64 -31.11
N SER A 40 -6.03 -13.26 -32.19
CA SER A 40 -7.41 -13.76 -32.35
C SER A 40 -7.38 -15.29 -32.46
N ASN A 41 -7.02 -15.96 -31.37
CA ASN A 41 -7.39 -17.35 -31.05
C ASN A 41 -6.66 -17.81 -29.78
N ARG A 42 -7.15 -17.35 -28.63
CA ARG A 42 -7.03 -18.11 -27.39
C ARG A 42 -8.44 -18.23 -26.82
N ASN A 43 -9.08 -19.36 -27.10
CA ASN A 43 -10.27 -19.80 -26.39
C ASN A 43 -9.91 -19.85 -24.91
N SER A 44 -10.29 -18.82 -24.16
CA SER A 44 -10.33 -18.90 -22.71
C SER A 44 -11.54 -19.76 -22.35
N PRO A 45 -11.37 -20.78 -21.48
CA PRO A 45 -12.47 -21.65 -21.11
C PRO A 45 -13.55 -20.81 -20.40
N ILE A 46 -14.76 -20.86 -20.93
CA ILE A 46 -15.96 -20.34 -20.26
C ILE A 46 -16.13 -21.22 -19.01
N LEU A 47 -15.61 -20.74 -17.88
CA LEU A 47 -15.81 -21.39 -16.58
C LEU A 47 -17.26 -21.16 -16.16
N HIS A 48 -17.92 -22.25 -15.79
CA HIS A 48 -19.32 -22.27 -15.37
C HIS A 48 -19.57 -21.29 -14.22
N LEU A 49 -20.58 -20.44 -14.44
CA LEU A 49 -20.88 -19.19 -13.75
C LEU A 49 -21.54 -19.41 -12.38
N ASN A 50 -20.98 -18.79 -11.34
CA ASN A 50 -21.67 -18.53 -10.07
C ASN A 50 -22.68 -17.38 -10.23
N SER A 51 -23.78 -17.45 -9.49
CA SER A 51 -24.98 -16.61 -9.57
C SER A 51 -24.80 -15.10 -9.36
N ASN A 52 -23.59 -14.61 -9.06
CA ASN A 52 -23.32 -13.19 -8.82
C ASN A 52 -22.85 -12.42 -10.07
N TYR A 53 -22.67 -13.08 -11.22
CA TYR A 53 -22.23 -12.42 -12.46
C TYR A 53 -23.38 -11.80 -13.27
N ASN A 54 -24.64 -12.14 -12.98
CA ASN A 54 -25.81 -11.64 -13.71
C ASN A 54 -26.08 -10.15 -13.44
N ASP A 55 -25.56 -9.56 -12.36
CA ASP A 55 -25.72 -8.13 -12.08
C ASP A 55 -24.86 -7.23 -13.00
N TYR A 56 -23.82 -7.79 -13.65
CA TYR A 56 -22.89 -7.04 -14.49
C TYR A 56 -23.10 -7.22 -16.00
N LEU A 57 -24.02 -8.09 -16.41
CA LEU A 57 -24.35 -8.37 -17.81
C LEU A 57 -25.77 -7.88 -18.12
N ASP A 58 -25.95 -6.56 -18.27
CA ASP A 58 -27.25 -5.87 -18.47
C ASP A 58 -28.19 -6.56 -19.49
N PRO A 59 -29.36 -7.07 -19.03
CA PRO A 59 -30.51 -7.29 -19.88
C PRO A 59 -31.70 -6.54 -19.28
N ARG A 60 -31.72 -5.20 -19.37
CA ARG A 60 -32.78 -4.32 -18.86
C ARG A 60 -32.79 -4.22 -17.32
N THR A 61 -31.72 -3.72 -16.73
CA THR A 61 -31.85 -3.16 -15.37
C THR A 61 -32.81 -1.96 -15.42
N ASP A 62 -33.83 -1.88 -14.55
CA ASP A 62 -34.80 -0.77 -14.41
C ASP A 62 -34.15 0.59 -14.02
N ASN A 63 -32.86 0.75 -14.25
CA ASN A 63 -32.09 1.91 -13.86
C ASN A 63 -31.92 2.85 -15.05
N ASP A 64 -32.60 4.00 -15.00
CA ASP A 64 -32.60 5.01 -16.06
C ASP A 64 -31.24 5.68 -16.27
N TYR A 65 -30.31 5.50 -15.32
CA TYR A 65 -29.02 6.20 -15.25
C TYR A 65 -27.82 5.24 -15.32
N LEU A 66 -26.80 5.64 -16.08
CA LEU A 66 -25.53 4.93 -16.20
C LEU A 66 -24.61 5.18 -14.99
N ASP A 67 -23.66 4.28 -14.74
CA ASP A 67 -22.63 4.48 -13.71
C ASP A 67 -21.67 5.63 -14.11
N PRO A 68 -21.50 6.68 -13.28
CA PRO A 68 -20.66 7.83 -13.59
C PRO A 68 -19.14 7.57 -13.57
N LYS A 69 -18.71 6.39 -13.10
CA LYS A 69 -17.29 6.06 -12.96
C LYS A 69 -16.71 5.38 -14.20
N THR A 70 -17.52 5.01 -15.20
CA THR A 70 -16.97 4.44 -16.43
C THR A 70 -16.28 5.52 -17.26
N ASP A 71 -15.30 5.11 -18.07
CA ASP A 71 -14.50 6.05 -18.88
C ASP A 71 -15.40 6.94 -19.75
N ILE A 72 -16.36 6.31 -20.44
CA ILE A 72 -17.26 7.03 -21.34
C ILE A 72 -18.20 8.02 -20.63
N THR A 73 -18.77 7.66 -19.48
CA THR A 73 -19.70 8.54 -18.76
C THR A 73 -18.95 9.68 -18.09
N PHE A 74 -17.85 9.35 -17.40
CA PHE A 74 -16.99 10.31 -16.72
C PHE A 74 -16.46 11.38 -17.67
N LYS A 75 -15.88 10.98 -18.81
CA LYS A 75 -15.38 11.93 -19.82
C LYS A 75 -16.49 12.71 -20.48
N LYS A 76 -17.65 12.11 -20.74
CA LYS A 76 -18.79 12.85 -21.31
C LYS A 76 -19.23 13.99 -20.40
N ILE A 77 -19.26 13.77 -19.08
CA ILE A 77 -19.67 14.77 -18.11
C ILE A 77 -18.60 15.84 -17.92
N PHE A 78 -17.39 15.41 -17.58
CA PHE A 78 -16.36 16.32 -17.07
C PHE A 78 -15.36 16.81 -18.14
N LYS A 79 -15.52 16.42 -19.40
CA LYS A 79 -14.71 16.93 -20.54
C LYS A 79 -15.52 17.76 -21.54
N THR A 80 -16.84 17.87 -21.37
CA THR A 80 -17.70 18.60 -22.33
C THR A 80 -18.33 19.85 -21.71
N ASP A 81 -18.69 19.81 -20.43
CA ASP A 81 -19.34 20.93 -19.75
C ASP A 81 -18.39 21.58 -18.73
N LYS A 82 -17.95 22.80 -19.07
CA LYS A 82 -17.04 23.60 -18.24
C LYS A 82 -17.68 24.03 -16.93
N GLU A 83 -18.98 24.34 -16.92
CA GLU A 83 -19.69 24.77 -15.70
C GLU A 83 -19.85 23.61 -14.72
N VAL A 84 -20.17 22.43 -15.25
CA VAL A 84 -20.23 21.18 -14.46
C VAL A 84 -18.89 20.87 -13.84
N THR A 85 -17.83 20.87 -14.66
CA THR A 85 -16.48 20.53 -14.19
C THR A 85 -15.93 21.57 -13.21
N ALA A 86 -16.18 22.86 -13.43
CA ALA A 86 -15.82 23.91 -12.50
C ALA A 86 -16.56 23.77 -11.16
N SER A 87 -17.88 23.52 -11.19
CA SER A 87 -18.69 23.30 -9.98
C SER A 87 -18.20 22.10 -9.18
N PHE A 88 -17.83 21.02 -9.86
CA PHE A 88 -17.21 19.85 -9.25
C PHE A 88 -15.88 20.19 -8.57
N LEU A 89 -14.94 20.78 -9.31
CA LEU A 89 -13.63 21.14 -8.76
C LEU A 89 -13.74 22.11 -7.58
N ASN A 90 -14.56 23.15 -7.70
CA ASN A 90 -14.77 24.12 -6.61
C ASN A 90 -15.33 23.46 -5.34
N SER A 91 -16.24 22.49 -5.50
CA SER A 91 -16.81 21.77 -4.36
C SER A 91 -15.79 20.83 -3.70
N ILE A 92 -15.06 20.04 -4.50
CA ILE A 92 -14.10 19.03 -4.00
C ILE A 92 -12.85 19.67 -3.38
N LEU A 93 -12.40 20.79 -3.97
CA LEU A 93 -11.23 21.53 -3.51
C LEU A 93 -11.58 22.58 -2.45
N GLU A 94 -12.85 22.67 -2.03
CA GLU A 94 -13.36 23.63 -1.03
C GLU A 94 -12.97 25.09 -1.38
N LEU A 95 -13.12 25.47 -2.66
CA LEU A 95 -12.74 26.80 -3.16
C LEU A 95 -13.94 27.76 -3.18
N GLU A 96 -13.74 28.94 -2.61
CA GLU A 96 -14.76 29.98 -2.48
C GLU A 96 -14.24 31.35 -2.90
N GLY A 97 -15.17 32.29 -3.15
CA GLY A 97 -14.85 33.68 -3.48
C GLY A 97 -13.88 33.83 -4.65
N ASP A 98 -12.83 34.62 -4.43
CA ASP A 98 -11.81 34.92 -5.45
C ASP A 98 -10.97 33.71 -5.84
N ASP A 99 -10.98 32.61 -5.09
CA ASP A 99 -10.22 31.39 -5.40
C ASP A 99 -10.96 30.41 -6.30
N THR A 100 -12.26 30.65 -6.55
CA THR A 100 -13.07 29.81 -7.45
C THR A 100 -12.44 29.65 -8.82
N ILE A 101 -12.62 28.45 -9.36
CA ILE A 101 -12.15 28.01 -10.66
C ILE A 101 -13.18 28.41 -11.71
N GLU A 102 -12.68 29.09 -12.73
CA GLU A 102 -13.36 29.28 -14.00
C GLU A 102 -12.52 28.61 -15.09
N ILE A 103 -13.09 27.61 -15.78
CA ILE A 103 -12.34 26.83 -16.77
C ILE A 103 -12.12 27.65 -18.04
N GLU A 104 -10.86 27.80 -18.43
CA GLU A 104 -10.46 28.36 -19.73
C GLU A 104 -10.69 27.32 -20.82
N ASN A 105 -10.09 26.13 -20.68
CA ASN A 105 -10.22 25.04 -21.64
C ASN A 105 -9.92 23.66 -21.02
N PHE A 106 -10.41 22.63 -21.71
CA PHE A 106 -9.91 21.27 -21.55
C PHE A 106 -8.66 21.13 -22.42
N GLU A 107 -7.59 20.56 -21.88
CA GLU A 107 -6.34 20.32 -22.61
C GLU A 107 -6.29 18.88 -23.14
N ASP A 108 -5.30 18.60 -23.99
CA ASP A 108 -5.04 17.24 -24.43
C ASP A 108 -4.65 16.38 -23.22
N THR A 109 -5.23 15.20 -23.17
CA THR A 109 -5.01 14.19 -22.12
C THR A 109 -3.74 13.40 -22.36
N GLU A 110 -3.21 13.41 -23.59
CA GLU A 110 -1.89 12.87 -23.90
C GLU A 110 -0.82 13.92 -23.57
N ASN A 111 0.02 13.62 -22.58
CA ASN A 111 1.19 14.41 -22.27
C ASN A 111 2.47 13.69 -22.67
N ILE A 112 3.25 14.35 -23.53
CA ILE A 112 4.55 13.84 -23.97
C ILE A 112 5.60 14.65 -23.24
N ALA A 113 6.23 14.02 -22.24
CA ALA A 113 7.32 14.63 -21.49
C ALA A 113 8.41 15.18 -22.42
N SER A 114 9.16 16.18 -21.97
CA SER A 114 10.29 16.69 -22.77
C SER A 114 11.53 15.79 -22.56
N GLY A 115 12.15 15.28 -23.63
CA GLY A 115 13.33 14.40 -23.51
C GLY A 115 13.70 13.62 -24.78
N ARG A 116 14.79 12.83 -24.71
CA ARG A 116 15.25 11.98 -25.83
C ARG A 116 14.38 10.72 -26.01
N GLU A 117 13.79 10.22 -24.94
CA GLU A 117 12.85 9.09 -24.92
C GLU A 117 11.73 9.42 -23.91
N PRO A 118 10.73 10.22 -24.32
CA PRO A 118 9.75 10.72 -23.38
C PRO A 118 8.77 9.62 -22.99
N LYS A 119 8.50 9.51 -21.69
CA LYS A 119 7.37 8.73 -21.20
C LYS A 119 6.09 9.48 -21.56
N VAL A 120 5.21 8.81 -22.29
CA VAL A 120 3.87 9.34 -22.57
C VAL A 120 2.98 9.07 -21.35
N THR A 121 2.33 10.11 -20.89
CA THR A 121 1.37 10.09 -19.80
C THR A 121 -0.02 10.32 -20.35
N TYR A 122 -1.01 9.57 -19.86
CA TYR A 122 -2.41 9.76 -20.22
C TYR A 122 -3.19 10.14 -18.97
N PHE A 123 -3.83 11.30 -19.02
CA PHE A 123 -4.77 11.77 -18.00
C PHE A 123 -6.21 11.44 -18.41
N ASP A 124 -7.12 11.26 -17.46
CA ASP A 124 -8.53 11.13 -17.82
C ASP A 124 -9.08 12.49 -18.27
N ILE A 125 -8.78 13.53 -17.49
CA ILE A 125 -9.18 14.92 -17.75
C ILE A 125 -8.07 15.86 -17.31
N LEU A 126 -7.73 16.78 -18.21
CA LEU A 126 -6.80 17.87 -17.93
C LEU A 126 -7.51 19.19 -18.19
N VAL A 127 -7.49 20.07 -17.19
CA VAL A 127 -8.20 21.35 -17.21
C VAL A 127 -7.21 22.47 -16.94
N LYS A 128 -7.36 23.58 -17.67
CA LYS A 128 -6.69 24.84 -17.38
C LYS A 128 -7.73 25.90 -17.00
N ASP A 129 -7.49 26.61 -15.90
CA ASP A 129 -8.36 27.72 -15.48
C ASP A 129 -7.93 29.06 -16.08
N LYS A 130 -8.79 30.07 -15.97
CA LYS A 130 -8.51 31.43 -16.47
C LYS A 130 -7.32 32.13 -15.79
N LYS A 131 -6.84 31.62 -14.64
CA LYS A 131 -5.64 32.11 -13.93
C LYS A 131 -4.37 31.39 -14.39
N GLY A 132 -4.52 30.36 -15.23
CA GLY A 132 -3.48 29.52 -15.79
C GLY A 132 -3.11 28.31 -14.94
N LYS A 133 -3.81 28.04 -13.83
CA LYS A 133 -3.56 26.84 -13.01
C LYS A 133 -4.08 25.60 -13.75
N HIS A 134 -3.45 24.46 -13.52
CA HIS A 134 -3.81 23.19 -14.14
C HIS A 134 -4.39 22.23 -13.11
N TYR A 135 -5.41 21.48 -13.52
CA TYR A 135 -6.07 20.48 -12.70
C TYR A 135 -6.10 19.16 -13.48
N ILE A 136 -5.45 18.15 -12.91
CA ILE A 136 -5.48 16.78 -13.42
C ILE A 136 -6.56 16.05 -12.62
N ILE A 137 -7.56 15.49 -13.29
CA ILE A 137 -8.64 14.71 -12.63
C ILE A 137 -8.52 13.27 -13.10
N GLU A 138 -8.28 12.36 -12.15
CA GLU A 138 -8.05 10.93 -12.39
C GLU A 138 -9.17 10.10 -11.77
N MET A 139 -9.75 9.19 -12.55
CA MET A 139 -10.69 8.16 -12.09
C MET A 139 -9.94 6.83 -11.94
N GLN A 140 -9.56 6.48 -10.71
CA GLN A 140 -8.79 5.26 -10.44
C GLN A 140 -9.68 4.17 -9.81
N LEU A 141 -10.28 3.33 -10.66
CA LEU A 141 -11.08 2.18 -10.25
C LEU A 141 -10.27 0.89 -10.06
N ALA A 142 -9.15 0.75 -10.77
CA ALA A 142 -8.28 -0.42 -10.67
C ALA A 142 -7.32 -0.30 -9.48
N TYR A 143 -7.01 -1.42 -8.82
CA TYR A 143 -5.93 -1.40 -7.84
C TYR A 143 -4.56 -1.37 -8.53
N GLU A 144 -3.76 -0.35 -8.22
CA GLU A 144 -2.38 -0.24 -8.69
C GLU A 144 -1.43 0.04 -7.52
N LYS A 145 -0.52 -0.91 -7.28
CA LYS A 145 0.47 -0.87 -6.18
C LYS A 145 1.30 0.43 -6.12
N HIS A 146 1.59 1.03 -7.27
CA HIS A 146 2.44 2.21 -7.39
C HIS A 146 1.69 3.48 -7.77
N PHE A 147 0.36 3.47 -7.63
CA PHE A 147 -0.50 4.58 -8.02
C PHE A 147 -0.09 5.92 -7.39
N LYS A 148 0.29 5.95 -6.11
CA LYS A 148 0.79 7.17 -5.45
C LYS A 148 2.01 7.77 -6.16
N LYS A 149 2.94 6.94 -6.63
CA LYS A 149 4.10 7.41 -7.41
C LYS A 149 3.67 7.91 -8.80
N ARG A 150 2.64 7.31 -9.40
CA ARG A 150 2.08 7.70 -10.69
C ARG A 150 1.51 9.12 -10.63
N VAL A 151 0.62 9.40 -9.68
CA VAL A 151 0.03 10.74 -9.53
C VAL A 151 1.03 11.81 -9.08
N THR A 152 2.07 11.43 -8.32
CA THR A 152 3.20 12.34 -8.04
C THR A 152 3.97 12.67 -9.32
N TYR A 153 4.25 11.67 -10.17
CA TYR A 153 4.90 11.89 -11.47
C TYR A 153 4.05 12.80 -12.37
N TYR A 154 2.73 12.58 -12.41
CA TYR A 154 1.80 13.37 -13.23
C TYR A 154 1.88 14.86 -12.93
N ALA A 155 1.81 15.23 -11.65
CA ALA A 155 1.88 16.62 -11.23
C ALA A 155 3.26 17.24 -11.53
N ALA A 156 4.35 16.51 -11.25
CA ALA A 156 5.71 16.98 -11.50
C ALA A 156 6.02 17.16 -12.99
N ASP A 157 5.60 16.20 -13.82
CA ASP A 157 5.76 16.22 -15.27
C ASP A 157 5.02 17.42 -15.87
N LYS A 158 3.73 17.57 -15.53
CA LYS A 158 2.91 18.70 -15.98
C LYS A 158 3.43 20.05 -15.53
N TYR A 159 4.00 20.15 -14.32
CA TYR A 159 4.62 21.39 -13.85
C TYR A 159 5.90 21.71 -14.62
N SER A 160 6.72 20.68 -14.88
CA SER A 160 8.00 20.83 -15.59
C SER A 160 7.83 21.23 -17.07
N GLU A 161 6.76 20.77 -17.73
CA GLU A 161 6.55 21.02 -19.17
C GLU A 161 6.23 22.49 -19.50
N GLN A 162 5.75 23.26 -18.51
CA GLN A 162 5.26 24.62 -18.74
C GLN A 162 6.36 25.57 -19.23
N LEU A 163 7.63 25.22 -18.97
CA LEU A 163 8.77 26.03 -19.35
C LEU A 163 9.60 25.38 -20.46
N ARG A 164 9.97 26.20 -21.44
CA ARG A 164 11.01 25.88 -22.41
C ARG A 164 12.37 26.40 -21.94
N LYS A 165 13.44 25.92 -22.59
CA LYS A 165 14.81 26.37 -22.31
C LYS A 165 14.91 27.90 -22.36
N GLY A 166 15.36 28.50 -21.25
CA GLY A 166 15.51 29.96 -21.10
C GLY A 166 14.25 30.69 -20.64
N GLY A 167 13.14 29.98 -20.37
CA GLY A 167 11.91 30.56 -19.82
C GLY A 167 12.06 31.03 -18.36
N SER A 168 11.32 32.07 -18.00
CA SER A 168 11.31 32.61 -16.63
C SER A 168 10.43 31.76 -15.71
N TYR A 169 10.94 31.41 -14.52
CA TYR A 169 10.19 30.69 -13.50
C TYR A 169 8.92 31.41 -13.02
N LYS A 170 8.81 32.73 -13.22
CA LYS A 170 7.59 33.51 -12.91
C LYS A 170 6.37 33.10 -13.75
N LEU A 171 6.58 32.35 -14.83
CA LEU A 171 5.50 31.86 -15.69
C LEU A 171 4.89 30.54 -15.19
N LEU A 172 5.54 29.87 -14.22
CA LEU A 172 5.02 28.64 -13.65
C LEU A 172 3.68 28.87 -12.96
N LYS A 173 2.79 27.90 -13.15
CA LYS A 173 1.44 27.90 -12.61
C LYS A 173 1.22 26.61 -11.84
N LYS A 174 0.48 26.74 -10.74
CA LYS A 174 0.08 25.65 -9.86
C LYS A 174 -0.55 24.49 -10.65
N VAL A 175 -0.21 23.26 -10.24
CA VAL A 175 -0.79 22.01 -10.71
C VAL A 175 -1.40 21.28 -9.53
N VAL A 176 -2.71 20.99 -9.61
CA VAL A 176 -3.45 20.22 -8.62
C VAL A 176 -3.82 18.88 -9.23
N CYS A 177 -3.45 17.78 -8.57
CA CYS A 177 -3.85 16.44 -8.98
C CYS A 177 -4.98 15.94 -8.08
N LEU A 178 -6.19 15.87 -8.63
CA LEU A 178 -7.37 15.30 -7.98
C LEU A 178 -7.56 13.85 -8.43
N THR A 179 -7.56 12.92 -7.48
CA THR A 179 -7.90 11.52 -7.72
C THR A 179 -9.23 11.17 -7.09
N ILE A 180 -10.11 10.56 -7.87
CA ILE A 180 -11.29 9.84 -7.40
C ILE A 180 -10.95 8.35 -7.42
N SER A 181 -10.94 7.69 -6.26
CA SER A 181 -10.55 6.29 -6.15
C SER A 181 -11.73 5.39 -5.80
N GLY A 182 -11.84 4.27 -6.52
CA GLY A 182 -12.72 3.15 -6.19
C GLY A 182 -12.18 2.25 -5.07
N HIS A 183 -11.01 2.57 -4.50
CA HIS A 183 -10.35 1.78 -3.46
C HIS A 183 -9.94 2.62 -2.26
N LYS A 184 -9.68 1.95 -1.13
CA LYS A 184 -9.02 2.56 0.03
C LYS A 184 -7.51 2.63 -0.21
N LEU A 185 -6.99 3.81 -0.50
CA LEU A 185 -5.57 4.14 -0.71
C LEU A 185 -4.84 4.44 0.60
N PHE A 186 -5.55 4.96 1.60
CA PHE A 186 -5.00 5.32 2.90
C PHE A 186 -5.69 4.53 4.01
N LYS A 187 -4.98 4.31 5.13
CA LYS A 187 -5.58 3.72 6.33
C LYS A 187 -6.63 4.67 6.89
N ASP A 188 -7.61 4.10 7.58
CA ASP A 188 -8.61 4.89 8.30
C ASP A 188 -7.96 5.50 9.56
N ASP A 189 -8.43 6.68 9.99
CA ASP A 189 -7.76 7.45 11.04
C ASP A 189 -7.68 6.70 12.37
N LEU A 190 -8.76 6.01 12.76
CA LEU A 190 -8.77 5.16 13.95
C LEU A 190 -7.73 4.04 13.87
N GLU A 191 -7.57 3.43 12.69
CA GLU A 191 -6.58 2.38 12.45
C GLU A 191 -5.16 2.92 12.55
N GLN A 192 -4.93 4.14 12.05
CA GLN A 192 -3.58 4.70 11.93
C GLN A 192 -3.13 5.48 13.17
N PHE A 193 -4.04 6.21 13.81
CA PHE A 193 -3.74 7.18 14.86
C PHE A 193 -4.48 6.89 16.18
N GLY A 194 -5.42 5.94 16.20
CA GLY A 194 -6.24 5.65 17.38
C GLY A 194 -7.28 6.73 17.72
N THR A 195 -7.41 7.75 16.87
CA THR A 195 -8.38 8.86 17.01
C THR A 195 -8.85 9.31 15.63
N ILE A 196 -10.04 9.90 15.55
CA ILE A 196 -10.56 10.50 14.32
C ILE A 196 -9.94 11.90 14.17
N ILE A 197 -9.29 12.16 13.04
CA ILE A 197 -8.61 13.44 12.76
C ILE A 197 -9.35 14.19 11.64
N HIS A 198 -9.68 13.49 10.55
CA HIS A 198 -10.39 14.04 9.42
C HIS A 198 -11.89 14.04 9.70
N LYS A 199 -12.52 15.21 9.54
CA LYS A 199 -14.00 15.34 9.57
C LYS A 199 -14.65 14.49 8.46
N LYS A 200 -14.02 14.48 7.28
CA LYS A 200 -14.47 13.73 6.08
C LYS A 200 -13.45 12.64 5.77
N ALA A 201 -13.70 11.43 6.26
CA ALA A 201 -12.74 10.32 6.16
C ALA A 201 -12.43 9.87 4.72
N TYR A 202 -13.27 10.21 3.74
CA TYR A 202 -13.07 9.92 2.32
C TYR A 202 -12.20 10.95 1.59
N ARG A 203 -11.93 12.13 2.18
CA ARG A 203 -11.12 13.19 1.57
C ARG A 203 -9.73 13.22 2.20
N ARG A 204 -8.68 13.29 1.37
CA ARG A 204 -7.29 13.51 1.82
C ARG A 204 -6.63 14.56 0.94
N GLU A 205 -6.03 15.55 1.58
CA GLU A 205 -5.27 16.59 0.92
C GLU A 205 -3.81 16.51 1.36
N HIS A 206 -2.91 16.46 0.40
CA HIS A 206 -1.47 16.35 0.62
C HIS A 206 -0.77 17.60 0.09
N LEU A 207 -0.13 18.32 1.01
CA LEU A 207 0.57 19.57 0.80
C LEU A 207 2.08 19.38 1.06
N ILE A 208 2.89 20.30 0.53
CA ILE A 208 4.34 20.36 0.82
C ILE A 208 4.56 21.36 1.94
N LEU A 209 4.93 20.88 3.12
CA LEU A 209 5.07 21.73 4.31
C LEU A 209 6.54 21.81 4.75
N ASP A 210 6.94 22.95 5.29
CA ASP A 210 8.16 23.06 6.08
C ASP A 210 8.10 22.09 7.26
N ARG A 211 9.24 21.47 7.56
CA ARG A 211 9.30 20.40 8.56
C ARG A 211 9.06 20.87 9.99
N GLU A 212 9.52 22.06 10.33
CA GLU A 212 9.50 22.56 11.72
C GLU A 212 8.32 23.52 11.94
N THR A 213 8.04 24.40 10.98
CA THR A 213 6.97 25.41 11.08
C THR A 213 5.64 24.93 10.53
N HIS A 214 5.65 23.86 9.72
CA HIS A 214 4.49 23.42 8.92
C HIS A 214 3.93 24.48 7.98
N GLN A 215 4.74 25.49 7.61
CA GLN A 215 4.35 26.49 6.61
C GLN A 215 4.30 25.87 5.20
N HIS A 216 3.36 26.33 4.39
CA HIS A 216 3.13 25.84 3.04
C HIS A 216 3.70 26.83 2.00
N ASP A 217 5.00 27.10 2.02
CA ASP A 217 5.60 28.09 1.10
C ASP A 217 5.74 27.57 -0.34
N LEU A 218 5.72 26.24 -0.54
CA LEU A 218 5.83 25.58 -1.85
C LEU A 218 4.45 25.11 -2.34
N GLU A 219 3.61 26.07 -2.74
CA GLU A 219 2.17 25.86 -2.99
C GLU A 219 1.79 25.33 -4.37
N ASP A 220 2.76 25.25 -5.29
CA ASP A 220 2.52 25.02 -6.71
C ASP A 220 2.15 23.57 -7.05
N LEU A 221 2.35 22.63 -6.13
CA LEU A 221 1.99 21.22 -6.30
C LEU A 221 1.15 20.75 -5.11
N SER A 222 -0.04 20.20 -5.38
CA SER A 222 -0.84 19.55 -4.36
C SER A 222 -1.61 18.35 -4.91
N TRP A 223 -1.96 17.43 -4.02
CA TRP A 223 -2.73 16.22 -4.35
C TRP A 223 -3.96 16.12 -3.46
N VAL A 224 -5.11 15.90 -4.08
CA VAL A 224 -6.38 15.66 -3.38
C VAL A 224 -6.90 14.29 -3.78
N PHE A 225 -7.33 13.50 -2.81
CA PHE A 225 -7.89 12.18 -3.01
C PHE A 225 -9.30 12.12 -2.43
N ILE A 226 -10.22 11.57 -3.21
CA ILE A 226 -11.58 11.22 -2.82
C ILE A 226 -11.70 9.69 -2.91
N GLU A 227 -11.70 9.01 -1.77
CA GLU A 227 -11.83 7.55 -1.66
C GLU A 227 -13.32 7.19 -1.53
N ILE A 228 -14.00 6.93 -2.65
CA ILE A 228 -15.44 6.64 -2.70
C ILE A 228 -15.88 5.53 -1.72
N PRO A 229 -15.13 4.43 -1.51
CA PRO A 229 -15.51 3.41 -0.53
C PRO A 229 -15.54 3.87 0.94
N LYS A 230 -15.01 5.05 1.25
CA LYS A 230 -15.06 5.65 2.59
C LYS A 230 -16.18 6.67 2.75
N PHE A 231 -16.91 6.99 1.67
CA PHE A 231 -18.08 7.85 1.72
C PHE A 231 -19.31 7.00 2.03
N ASP A 232 -19.86 7.15 3.23
CA ASP A 232 -20.88 6.26 3.81
C ASP A 232 -22.22 6.96 4.13
N LYS A 233 -22.35 8.26 3.85
CA LYS A 233 -23.60 9.01 4.06
C LYS A 233 -24.73 8.54 3.17
N ASN A 234 -25.97 8.60 3.66
CA ASN A 234 -27.18 8.37 2.86
C ASN A 234 -27.46 9.60 1.97
N ILE A 235 -28.15 9.40 0.83
CA ILE A 235 -28.59 10.49 -0.06
C ILE A 235 -29.52 11.50 0.64
N ASP A 236 -30.21 11.09 1.71
CA ASP A 236 -31.09 11.96 2.50
C ASP A 236 -30.34 12.84 3.51
N ASP A 237 -29.07 12.51 3.82
CA ASP A 237 -28.26 13.15 4.86
C ASP A 237 -27.08 13.98 4.29
N LEU A 238 -27.14 14.30 2.99
CA LEU A 238 -26.11 15.08 2.30
C LEU A 238 -26.17 16.56 2.74
N GLU A 239 -25.07 17.08 3.27
CA GLU A 239 -25.00 18.43 3.86
C GLU A 239 -24.54 19.49 2.85
N ASP A 240 -23.54 19.17 2.03
CA ASP A 240 -22.88 20.12 1.14
C ASP A 240 -22.72 19.59 -0.30
N ASN A 241 -22.23 20.44 -1.20
CA ASN A 241 -22.05 20.07 -2.61
C ASN A 241 -20.94 19.03 -2.82
N GLU A 242 -19.94 18.97 -1.95
CA GLU A 242 -18.88 17.96 -2.04
C GLU A 242 -19.46 16.56 -1.79
N GLU A 243 -20.27 16.41 -0.74
CA GLU A 243 -20.97 15.17 -0.41
C GLU A 243 -21.95 14.77 -1.52
N ARG A 244 -22.62 15.75 -2.14
CA ARG A 244 -23.48 15.51 -3.31
C ARG A 244 -22.71 15.00 -4.53
N TRP A 245 -21.53 15.56 -4.80
CA TRP A 245 -20.65 15.04 -5.84
C TRP A 245 -20.11 13.64 -5.50
N CYS A 246 -19.81 13.36 -4.24
CA CYS A 246 -19.41 12.02 -3.80
C CYS A 246 -20.54 11.01 -3.96
N SER A 247 -21.77 11.38 -3.62
CA SER A 247 -22.98 10.57 -3.83
C SER A 247 -23.26 10.31 -5.31
N PHE A 248 -23.13 11.36 -6.13
CA PHE A 248 -23.17 11.23 -7.59
C PHE A 248 -22.15 10.21 -8.08
N LEU A 249 -20.87 10.34 -7.73
CA LEU A 249 -19.79 9.44 -8.17
C LEU A 249 -19.94 8.01 -7.60
N ARG A 250 -20.48 7.85 -6.39
CA ARG A 250 -20.84 6.53 -5.84
C ARG A 250 -21.90 5.84 -6.69
N GLY A 251 -22.67 6.61 -7.45
CA GLY A 251 -23.68 6.13 -8.39
C GLY A 251 -25.04 5.95 -7.72
N ASP A 252 -25.37 6.78 -6.74
CA ASP A 252 -26.59 6.62 -5.95
C ASP A 252 -27.87 7.00 -6.71
N VAL A 253 -27.76 7.73 -7.82
CA VAL A 253 -28.92 8.08 -8.66
C VAL A 253 -29.30 6.88 -9.51
N LYS A 254 -30.39 6.19 -9.13
CA LYS A 254 -30.92 5.02 -9.84
C LYS A 254 -32.26 5.28 -10.55
N LYS A 255 -32.95 6.33 -10.13
CA LYS A 255 -34.27 6.73 -10.64
C LYS A 255 -34.45 8.22 -10.48
N GLU A 256 -35.49 8.75 -11.12
CA GLU A 256 -35.78 10.19 -11.10
C GLU A 256 -35.89 10.78 -9.69
N SER A 257 -36.50 10.05 -8.75
CA SER A 257 -36.70 10.54 -7.38
C SER A 257 -35.42 10.68 -6.56
N ASP A 258 -34.30 10.07 -6.99
CA ASP A 258 -33.00 10.24 -6.36
C ASP A 258 -32.31 11.52 -6.86
N SER A 259 -32.65 12.00 -8.07
CA SER A 259 -32.00 13.13 -8.73
C SER A 259 -32.08 14.42 -7.90
N ASP A 260 -33.26 14.76 -7.40
CA ASP A 260 -33.44 15.98 -6.60
C ASP A 260 -32.78 15.86 -5.21
N LYS A 261 -32.71 14.65 -4.64
CA LYS A 261 -32.02 14.40 -3.37
C LYS A 261 -30.51 14.58 -3.51
N VAL A 262 -29.93 14.00 -4.57
CA VAL A 262 -28.49 14.08 -4.83
C VAL A 262 -28.10 15.48 -5.29
N SER A 263 -28.85 16.10 -6.21
CA SER A 263 -28.50 17.45 -6.71
C SER A 263 -28.83 18.58 -5.73
N GLY A 264 -29.84 18.41 -4.86
CA GLY A 264 -30.34 19.50 -4.02
C GLY A 264 -30.72 20.71 -4.87
N HIS A 265 -30.10 21.86 -4.58
CA HIS A 265 -30.27 23.09 -5.37
C HIS A 265 -29.14 23.35 -6.37
N ASN A 266 -28.17 22.44 -6.49
CA ASN A 266 -27.03 22.61 -7.37
C ASN A 266 -27.37 22.23 -8.82
N MET A 267 -27.54 23.24 -9.66
CA MET A 267 -27.89 23.06 -11.07
C MET A 267 -26.81 22.32 -11.88
N SER A 268 -25.54 22.45 -11.51
CA SER A 268 -24.45 21.72 -12.18
C SER A 268 -24.51 20.22 -11.88
N ILE A 269 -24.82 19.83 -10.63
CA ILE A 269 -25.04 18.42 -10.28
C ILE A 269 -26.26 17.88 -11.02
N LYS A 270 -27.36 18.65 -11.07
CA LYS A 270 -28.56 18.26 -11.82
C LYS A 270 -28.28 18.07 -13.32
N LYS A 271 -27.51 18.96 -13.93
CA LYS A 271 -27.03 18.82 -15.33
C LYS A 271 -26.20 17.55 -15.50
N ALA A 272 -25.27 17.27 -14.59
CA ALA A 272 -24.43 16.07 -14.64
C ALA A 272 -25.25 14.77 -14.52
N ILE A 273 -26.26 14.76 -13.64
CA ILE A 273 -27.21 13.64 -13.50
C ILE A 273 -28.00 13.44 -14.79
N ASP A 274 -28.52 14.50 -15.39
CA ASP A 274 -29.26 14.39 -16.65
C ASP A 274 -28.40 13.77 -17.76
N GLN A 275 -27.12 14.13 -17.82
CA GLN A 275 -26.18 13.55 -18.78
C GLN A 275 -25.95 12.04 -18.61
N LEU A 276 -26.21 11.46 -17.42
CA LEU A 276 -26.14 10.01 -17.19
C LEU A 276 -27.36 9.23 -17.69
N ARG A 277 -28.46 9.90 -18.09
CA ARG A 277 -29.64 9.20 -18.61
C ARG A 277 -29.27 8.32 -19.79
N ARG A 278 -29.69 7.06 -19.77
CA ARG A 278 -29.45 6.08 -20.83
C ARG A 278 -29.90 6.58 -22.21
N SER A 279 -31.01 7.33 -22.26
CA SER A 279 -31.55 7.92 -23.49
C SER A 279 -30.58 8.89 -24.19
N ASN A 280 -29.57 9.40 -23.49
CA ASN A 280 -28.59 10.34 -24.03
C ASN A 280 -27.43 9.65 -24.75
N TYR A 281 -27.43 8.32 -24.85
CA TYR A 281 -26.32 7.54 -25.41
C TYR A 281 -26.73 6.77 -26.67
N THR A 282 -25.87 6.77 -27.68
CA THR A 282 -26.05 5.92 -28.88
C THR A 282 -25.74 4.46 -28.57
N GLU A 283 -26.14 3.55 -29.45
CA GLU A 283 -25.82 2.12 -29.28
C GLU A 283 -24.30 1.87 -29.28
N GLU A 284 -23.50 2.61 -30.07
CA GLU A 284 -22.03 2.50 -30.00
C GLU A 284 -21.49 2.93 -28.63
N GLN A 285 -22.02 4.02 -28.08
CA GLN A 285 -21.62 4.49 -26.76
C GLN A 285 -22.07 3.52 -25.66
N MET A 286 -23.26 2.93 -25.76
CA MET A 286 -23.73 1.89 -24.86
C MET A 286 -22.85 0.64 -24.93
N ASN A 287 -22.35 0.27 -26.11
CA ASN A 287 -21.40 -0.83 -26.26
C ASN A 287 -20.03 -0.50 -25.64
N ALA A 288 -19.56 0.74 -25.71
CA ALA A 288 -18.37 1.17 -24.97
C ALA A 288 -18.60 1.09 -23.45
N TYR A 289 -19.73 1.62 -22.96
CA TYR A 289 -20.13 1.53 -21.56
C TYR A 289 -20.15 0.07 -21.05
N ARG A 290 -20.78 -0.86 -21.79
CA ARG A 290 -20.81 -2.28 -21.42
C ARG A 290 -19.41 -2.88 -21.31
N ARG A 291 -18.50 -2.52 -22.22
CA ARG A 291 -17.09 -2.96 -22.17
C ARG A 291 -16.38 -2.41 -20.93
N ASP A 292 -16.59 -1.14 -20.59
CA ASP A 292 -16.01 -0.52 -19.40
C ASP A 292 -16.47 -1.24 -18.12
N ILE A 293 -17.79 -1.48 -17.98
CA ILE A 293 -18.36 -2.20 -16.84
C ILE A 293 -17.78 -3.61 -16.71
N ILE A 294 -17.67 -4.35 -17.81
CA ILE A 294 -17.05 -5.68 -17.80
C ILE A 294 -15.58 -5.60 -17.38
N SER A 295 -14.83 -4.60 -17.85
CA SER A 295 -13.42 -4.41 -17.46
C SER A 295 -13.29 -4.17 -15.95
N ILE A 296 -14.09 -3.24 -15.42
CA ILE A 296 -14.11 -2.90 -13.98
C ILE A 296 -14.46 -4.13 -13.14
N ALA A 297 -15.45 -4.92 -13.57
CA ALA A 297 -15.85 -6.14 -12.88
C ALA A 297 -14.72 -7.19 -12.88
N ASN A 298 -14.08 -7.43 -14.03
CA ASN A 298 -12.97 -8.38 -14.15
C ASN A 298 -11.78 -7.99 -13.26
N GLU A 299 -11.44 -6.69 -13.23
CA GLU A 299 -10.38 -6.16 -12.37
C GLU A 299 -10.70 -6.36 -10.89
N SER A 300 -11.96 -6.11 -10.50
CA SER A 300 -12.44 -6.30 -9.13
C SER A 300 -12.33 -7.77 -8.68
N VAL A 301 -12.75 -8.72 -9.54
CA VAL A 301 -12.62 -10.16 -9.26
C VAL A 301 -11.15 -10.56 -9.12
N THR A 302 -10.30 -10.12 -10.05
CA THR A 302 -8.86 -10.43 -10.03
C THR A 302 -8.20 -9.93 -8.75
N GLU A 303 -8.61 -8.75 -8.26
CA GLU A 303 -8.09 -8.18 -7.03
C GLU A 303 -8.58 -8.93 -5.78
N GLN A 304 -9.86 -9.33 -5.73
CA GLN A 304 -10.39 -10.17 -4.65
C GLN A 304 -9.66 -11.52 -4.55
N GLU A 305 -9.42 -12.19 -5.68
CA GLU A 305 -8.68 -13.45 -5.71
C GLU A 305 -7.25 -13.30 -5.18
N LYS A 306 -6.56 -12.20 -5.54
CA LYS A 306 -5.22 -11.88 -5.02
C LYS A 306 -5.24 -11.65 -3.52
N GLN A 307 -6.21 -10.88 -3.02
CA GLN A 307 -6.36 -10.60 -1.59
C GLN A 307 -6.65 -11.87 -0.79
N GLU A 308 -7.52 -12.75 -1.28
CA GLU A 308 -7.77 -14.05 -0.67
C GLU A 308 -6.53 -14.94 -0.65
N HIS A 309 -5.80 -14.99 -1.75
CA HIS A 309 -4.55 -15.76 -1.84
C HIS A 309 -3.51 -15.25 -0.84
N TRP A 310 -3.27 -13.94 -0.77
CA TRP A 310 -2.33 -13.35 0.19
C TRP A 310 -2.75 -13.53 1.64
N LYS A 311 -4.06 -13.45 1.94
CA LYS A 311 -4.57 -13.73 3.28
C LYS A 311 -4.33 -15.18 3.68
N LYS A 312 -4.54 -16.13 2.77
CA LYS A 312 -4.27 -17.56 3.01
C LYS A 312 -2.79 -17.82 3.29
N GLU A 313 -1.90 -17.24 2.48
CA GLU A 313 -0.45 -17.38 2.68
C GLU A 313 0.02 -16.72 3.99
N GLY A 314 -0.48 -15.52 4.31
CA GLY A 314 -0.15 -14.84 5.57
C GLY A 314 -0.63 -15.59 6.81
N ILE A 315 -1.79 -16.25 6.76
CA ILE A 315 -2.25 -17.13 7.84
C ILE A 315 -1.33 -18.34 7.99
N LYS A 316 -0.94 -18.99 6.88
CA LYS A 316 -0.02 -20.13 6.91
C LYS A 316 1.34 -19.75 7.50
N GLU A 317 1.89 -18.63 7.06
CA GLU A 317 3.17 -18.12 7.57
C GLU A 317 3.08 -17.77 9.05
N GLY A 318 2.01 -17.08 9.48
CA GLY A 318 1.77 -16.77 10.89
C GLY A 318 1.59 -18.00 11.78
N ILE A 319 0.93 -19.06 11.29
CA ILE A 319 0.83 -20.34 12.01
C ILE A 319 2.23 -20.95 12.17
N LYS A 320 3.01 -21.00 11.09
CA LYS A 320 4.37 -21.57 11.10
C LYS A 320 5.30 -20.81 12.04
N GLU A 321 5.29 -19.48 12.00
CA GLU A 321 6.06 -18.64 12.93
C GLU A 321 5.61 -18.86 14.38
N GLY A 322 4.29 -18.99 14.61
CA GLY A 322 3.72 -19.30 15.92
C GLY A 322 4.19 -20.65 16.47
N GLU A 323 4.17 -21.69 15.64
CA GLU A 323 4.65 -23.03 16.00
C GLU A 323 6.16 -23.03 16.30
N GLU A 324 6.97 -22.35 15.48
CA GLU A 324 8.41 -22.23 15.73
C GLU A 324 8.71 -21.49 17.02
N LYS A 325 7.99 -20.40 17.31
CA LYS A 325 8.15 -19.63 18.55
C LYS A 325 7.73 -20.45 19.76
N ALA A 326 6.58 -21.14 19.69
CA ALA A 326 6.09 -22.02 20.75
C ALA A 326 7.09 -23.15 21.04
N LYS A 327 7.67 -23.76 19.99
CA LYS A 327 8.70 -24.78 20.13
C LYS A 327 9.96 -24.23 20.81
N LYS A 328 10.47 -23.07 20.37
CA LYS A 328 11.65 -22.43 21.00
C LYS A 328 11.40 -22.11 22.48
N GLU A 329 10.23 -21.55 22.82
CA GLU A 329 9.86 -21.24 24.20
C GLU A 329 9.72 -22.51 25.05
N PHE A 330 9.14 -23.57 24.48
CA PHE A 330 9.04 -24.89 25.13
C PHE A 330 10.44 -25.45 25.41
N ASP A 331 11.31 -25.53 24.39
CA ASP A 331 12.67 -26.06 24.51
C ASP A 331 13.50 -25.26 25.54
N GLN A 332 13.34 -23.93 25.56
CA GLN A 332 14.01 -23.08 26.55
C GLN A 332 13.54 -23.38 27.98
N LYS A 333 12.22 -23.46 28.20
CA LYS A 333 11.66 -23.81 29.52
C LYS A 333 12.07 -25.22 29.95
N ASN A 334 12.15 -26.17 29.02
CA ASN A 334 12.57 -27.54 29.31
C ASN A 334 14.05 -27.58 29.71
N ARG A 335 14.94 -26.93 28.96
CA ARG A 335 16.36 -26.81 29.33
C ARG A 335 16.55 -26.17 30.70
N GLU A 336 15.77 -25.14 31.04
CA GLU A 336 15.84 -24.50 32.35
C GLU A 336 15.37 -25.44 33.49
N ARG A 337 14.31 -26.23 33.27
CA ARG A 337 13.85 -27.25 34.21
C ARG A 337 14.90 -28.34 34.44
N LYS A 338 15.48 -28.88 33.35
CA LYS A 338 16.58 -29.87 33.42
C LYS A 338 17.74 -29.32 34.24
N ARG A 339 18.19 -28.09 33.94
CA ARG A 339 19.29 -27.42 34.65
C ARG A 339 19.02 -27.28 36.15
N ARG A 340 17.82 -26.81 36.55
CA ARG A 340 17.46 -26.69 37.97
C ARG A 340 17.48 -28.03 38.70
N LYS A 341 17.09 -29.12 38.01
CA LYS A 341 17.11 -30.48 38.58
C LYS A 341 18.55 -30.99 38.74
N ILE A 342 19.39 -30.80 37.73
CA ILE A 342 20.83 -31.10 37.77
C ILE A 342 21.49 -30.39 38.95
N GLU A 343 21.31 -29.07 39.06
CA GLU A 343 21.89 -28.26 40.13
C GLU A 343 21.46 -28.77 41.52
N LYS A 344 20.17 -29.08 41.69
CA LYS A 344 19.61 -29.58 42.95
C LYS A 344 20.19 -30.94 43.34
N GLU A 345 20.31 -31.88 42.41
CA GLU A 345 20.85 -33.22 42.69
C GLU A 345 22.37 -33.20 42.87
N LEU A 346 23.10 -32.32 42.16
CA LEU A 346 24.52 -32.06 42.41
C LEU A 346 24.77 -31.58 43.84
N LYS A 347 24.12 -30.49 44.27
CA LYS A 347 24.27 -29.94 45.63
C LYS A 347 23.95 -30.98 46.70
N LYS A 348 22.81 -31.65 46.57
CA LYS A 348 22.36 -32.69 47.52
C LYS A 348 23.28 -33.92 47.55
N GLY A 349 23.89 -34.27 46.42
CA GLY A 349 24.84 -35.37 46.34
C GLY A 349 26.17 -35.03 47.00
N LEU A 350 26.67 -33.82 46.76
CA LEU A 350 27.92 -33.28 47.35
C LEU A 350 27.81 -33.10 48.87
N GLU A 351 26.70 -32.54 49.37
CA GLU A 351 26.40 -32.44 50.82
C GLU A 351 26.44 -33.80 51.53
N LYS A 352 26.10 -34.87 50.81
CA LYS A 352 26.11 -36.25 51.31
C LYS A 352 27.42 -36.99 51.06
N ASN A 353 28.46 -36.31 50.60
CA ASN A 353 29.77 -36.88 50.28
C ASN A 353 29.70 -38.07 49.29
N LYS A 354 28.76 -38.03 48.35
CA LYS A 354 28.69 -39.05 47.28
C LYS A 354 29.72 -38.76 46.20
N SER A 355 30.34 -39.80 45.65
CA SER A 355 31.20 -39.66 44.47
C SER A 355 30.41 -39.11 43.28
N ILE A 356 31.06 -38.27 42.46
CA ILE A 356 30.45 -37.64 41.29
C ILE A 356 29.78 -38.66 40.36
N ASP A 357 30.40 -39.81 40.12
CA ASP A 357 29.85 -40.81 39.19
C ASP A 357 28.50 -41.37 39.65
N VAL A 358 28.29 -41.49 40.97
CA VAL A 358 27.00 -41.89 41.54
C VAL A 358 25.95 -40.78 41.36
N ILE A 359 26.36 -39.52 41.45
CA ILE A 359 25.48 -38.37 41.24
C ILE A 359 25.11 -38.25 39.75
N ARG A 360 26.09 -38.37 38.84
CA ARG A 360 25.90 -38.38 37.38
C ARG A 360 24.89 -39.43 36.95
N ASN A 361 25.07 -40.68 37.39
CA ASN A 361 24.18 -41.79 37.02
C ASN A 361 22.74 -41.57 37.52
N LYS A 362 22.58 -40.99 38.72
CA LYS A 362 21.26 -40.65 39.26
C LYS A 362 20.59 -39.54 38.44
N ILE A 363 21.32 -38.48 38.11
CA ILE A 363 20.81 -37.38 37.27
C ILE A 363 20.38 -37.90 35.91
N LYS A 364 21.21 -38.72 35.25
CA LYS A 364 20.86 -39.32 33.95
C LYS A 364 19.58 -40.13 34.01
N SER A 365 19.42 -40.99 35.02
CA SER A 365 18.19 -41.78 35.20
C SER A 365 16.98 -40.88 35.41
N GLU A 366 17.09 -39.90 36.30
CA GLU A 366 15.97 -39.02 36.66
C GLU A 366 15.56 -38.04 35.55
N LEU A 367 16.48 -37.65 34.66
CA LEU A 367 16.16 -36.85 33.49
C LEU A 367 15.53 -37.70 32.39
N LYS A 368 16.05 -38.91 32.16
CA LYS A 368 15.47 -39.85 31.20
C LYS A 368 14.03 -40.26 31.54
N ASP A 369 13.69 -40.36 32.81
CA ASP A 369 12.34 -40.73 33.26
C ASP A 369 11.34 -39.57 33.17
N GLU A 370 11.78 -38.32 33.33
CA GLU A 370 10.89 -37.13 33.40
C GLU A 370 10.80 -36.37 32.06
N PHE A 371 11.84 -36.42 31.24
CA PHE A 371 11.94 -35.66 30.01
C PHE A 371 11.98 -36.60 28.80
N SER A 372 10.89 -36.63 28.03
CA SER A 372 10.79 -37.47 26.83
C SER A 372 11.72 -37.05 25.70
N ASP A 373 12.24 -35.81 25.75
CA ASP A 373 13.20 -35.25 24.79
C ASP A 373 14.65 -35.41 25.25
N ASP A 374 14.93 -36.26 26.23
CA ASP A 374 16.27 -36.38 26.80
C ASP A 374 17.29 -37.00 25.83
N ASN A 375 18.40 -36.30 25.67
CA ASN A 375 19.58 -36.76 24.93
C ASN A 375 20.73 -36.92 25.91
N GLU A 376 21.34 -38.10 25.96
CA GLU A 376 22.43 -38.41 26.89
C GLU A 376 23.63 -37.48 26.72
N GLU A 377 23.94 -37.05 25.50
CA GLU A 377 25.02 -36.09 25.21
C GLU A 377 24.69 -34.69 25.74
N GLU A 378 23.45 -34.22 25.55
CA GLU A 378 23.01 -32.93 26.05
C GLU A 378 23.01 -32.92 27.59
N THR A 379 22.50 -33.99 28.20
CA THR A 379 22.49 -34.17 29.65
C THR A 379 23.91 -34.18 30.22
N GLU A 380 24.86 -34.87 29.60
CA GLU A 380 26.27 -34.86 30.04
C GLU A 380 26.89 -33.47 29.96
N ASN A 381 26.67 -32.76 28.85
CA ASN A 381 27.16 -31.39 28.68
C ASN A 381 26.56 -30.44 29.73
N MET A 382 25.27 -30.58 30.04
CA MET A 382 24.61 -29.80 31.09
C MET A 382 25.14 -30.11 32.48
N ILE A 383 25.43 -31.39 32.78
CA ILE A 383 26.04 -31.79 34.05
C ILE A 383 27.46 -31.20 34.17
N HIS A 384 28.28 -31.31 33.12
CA HIS A 384 29.63 -30.79 33.11
C HIS A 384 29.64 -29.26 33.32
N ALA A 385 28.81 -28.53 32.58
CA ALA A 385 28.70 -27.08 32.71
C ALA A 385 28.23 -26.61 34.09
N GLU A 386 27.41 -27.42 34.79
CA GLU A 386 26.96 -27.08 36.14
C GLU A 386 28.00 -27.45 37.21
N ILE A 387 28.77 -28.53 37.00
CA ILE A 387 29.93 -28.86 37.85
C ILE A 387 30.97 -27.72 37.77
N GLU A 388 31.34 -27.28 36.57
CA GLU A 388 32.32 -26.18 36.38
C GLU A 388 31.88 -24.90 37.10
N LYS A 389 30.58 -24.59 37.10
CA LYS A 389 30.04 -23.44 37.85
C LYS A 389 30.17 -23.60 39.36
N ILE A 390 29.85 -24.79 39.88
CA ILE A 390 29.99 -25.07 41.31
C ILE A 390 31.46 -24.97 41.72
N GLU A 391 32.37 -25.55 40.94
CA GLU A 391 33.82 -25.46 41.16
C GLU A 391 34.31 -24.01 41.18
N ALA A 392 33.84 -23.18 40.25
CA ALA A 392 34.19 -21.76 40.16
C ALA A 392 33.65 -20.93 41.34
N ILE A 393 32.45 -21.25 41.87
CA ILE A 393 31.82 -20.52 42.96
C ILE A 393 32.38 -20.92 44.32
N GLU A 394 32.57 -22.23 44.55
CA GLU A 394 32.96 -22.76 45.86
C GLU A 394 34.49 -22.85 46.02
N GLY A 395 35.27 -22.67 44.95
CA GLY A 395 36.73 -22.81 44.97
C GLY A 395 37.19 -24.25 45.22
N ILE A 396 36.29 -25.21 45.01
CA ILE A 396 36.52 -26.65 45.22
C ILE A 396 36.87 -27.27 43.87
N ASN A 397 37.89 -28.14 43.82
CA ASN A 397 38.10 -29.02 42.68
C ASN A 397 37.29 -30.30 42.93
N VAL A 398 36.09 -30.36 42.38
CA VAL A 398 35.11 -31.42 42.61
C VAL A 398 35.66 -32.73 42.04
N ASN A 399 36.35 -32.70 40.89
CA ASN A 399 37.05 -33.86 40.32
C ASN A 399 38.24 -34.38 41.16
N ARG A 400 38.72 -33.65 42.17
CA ARG A 400 39.87 -34.05 43.02
C ARG A 400 39.52 -35.01 44.15
N GLN A 401 38.24 -35.32 44.39
CA GLN A 401 37.87 -36.32 45.41
C GLN A 401 38.40 -37.73 45.10
N HIS A 402 38.87 -37.98 43.88
CA HIS A 402 39.54 -39.24 43.53
C HIS A 402 41.02 -39.33 43.99
N ASP A 403 41.70 -38.19 44.24
CA ASP A 403 43.13 -38.18 44.56
C ASP A 403 43.43 -38.30 46.06
N ILE A 404 42.56 -37.78 46.93
CA ILE A 404 42.79 -37.85 48.40
C ILE A 404 42.65 -39.31 48.90
N SER A 405 41.80 -40.12 48.26
CA SER A 405 41.64 -41.54 48.58
C SER A 405 42.86 -42.39 48.18
N ARG A 406 43.71 -41.91 47.25
CA ARG A 406 44.96 -42.58 46.87
C ARG A 406 46.15 -42.12 47.70
N GLU A 407 46.21 -40.86 48.12
CA GLU A 407 47.28 -40.36 49.01
C GLU A 407 47.22 -40.94 50.43
N ILE A 408 46.03 -41.25 50.95
CA ILE A 408 45.90 -41.88 52.28
C ILE A 408 46.31 -43.37 52.25
N ARG A 409 46.25 -44.04 51.09
CA ARG A 409 46.71 -45.44 50.94
C ARG A 409 48.21 -45.60 50.70
N SER A 410 48.96 -44.51 50.45
CA SER A 410 50.42 -44.57 50.28
C SER A 410 51.22 -44.25 51.55
N HIS A 411 50.54 -43.86 52.65
CA HIS A 411 51.15 -43.55 53.95
C HIS A 411 50.58 -44.40 55.11
N GLY A 412 50.00 -45.56 54.82
CA GLY A 412 49.50 -46.53 55.80
C GLY A 412 50.40 -47.75 55.93
#